data_AF-A0A0R1PSW2-F1
#
_entry.id   AF-A0A0R1PSW2-F1
#
_cell.length_a   1.000
_cell.length_b   1.000
_cell.length_c   1.000
_cell.angle_alpha   90.00
_cell.angle_beta   90.00
_cell.angle_gamma   90.00
#
_symmetry.space_group_name_H-M   'P 1'
#
loop_
_entity.id
_entity.type
_entity.pdbx_description
1 polymer ?
#
loop_
_entity_poly.entity_id
_entity_poly.type
_entity_poly.pdbx_seq_one_letter_code
_entity_poly.pdbx_strand_id
1 'polypeptide(L)'
;MRKKRSYEDSFERLCTRLDHQLNIKYKYNIHTKVILLENEADFAGVEYMDAVVKVIEKEKELGVLSEYDVSEELYEACKSKRPGAYQLLVKMVRKIENDNETTLTMLKTAAMAGSEASWEFLQYFAECCWDELDAAKTLNVYQFELEQGVEGARVKMGMVYDELLEDHMQAAHCYRLAFQEGDESAAYNLAFTYRYMKPQDLLLAEKWFEVSIKRDKYPHSLRELGELYVATDREQMGLLMIKQADQQIAKMLSEQ
;
A
#
# COMPACT_ATOMS: atom_id res chain seq x y z
N MET A 1 -5.50 17.55 -21.17
CA MET A 1 -4.35 17.00 -21.93
C MET A 1 -3.33 16.47 -20.93
N ARG A 2 -3.06 15.15 -20.87
CA ARG A 2 -1.96 14.62 -20.04
C ARG A 2 -0.65 15.18 -20.61
N LYS A 3 0.12 15.89 -19.79
CA LYS A 3 1.47 16.37 -20.13
C LYS A 3 2.28 15.17 -20.59
N LYS A 4 2.92 15.22 -21.77
CA LYS A 4 3.85 14.16 -22.19
C LYS A 4 4.96 14.09 -21.15
N ARG A 5 5.15 12.91 -20.55
CA ARG A 5 6.23 12.66 -19.59
C ARG A 5 7.58 12.71 -20.30
N SER A 6 8.61 13.13 -19.58
CA SER A 6 9.98 13.06 -20.08
C SER A 6 10.42 11.59 -20.21
N TYR A 7 11.52 11.35 -20.92
CA TYR A 7 12.13 10.01 -20.95
C TYR A 7 12.59 9.63 -19.53
N GLU A 8 13.21 10.59 -18.85
CA GLU A 8 13.75 10.45 -17.50
C GLU A 8 12.64 10.07 -16.50
N ASP A 9 11.49 10.75 -16.51
CA ASP A 9 10.34 10.42 -15.63
C ASP A 9 9.79 9.02 -15.94
N SER A 10 9.76 8.64 -17.22
CA SER A 10 9.23 7.34 -17.65
C SER A 10 10.18 6.21 -17.26
N PHE A 11 11.48 6.46 -17.35
CA PHE A 11 12.53 5.54 -16.95
C PHE A 11 12.57 5.35 -15.43
N GLU A 12 12.55 6.44 -14.66
CA GLU A 12 12.54 6.37 -13.19
C GLU A 12 11.37 5.54 -12.66
N ARG A 13 10.16 5.80 -13.17
CA ARG A 13 8.97 4.99 -12.82
C ARG A 13 9.09 3.52 -13.19
N LEU A 14 9.75 3.23 -14.32
CA LEU A 14 9.96 1.85 -14.75
C LEU A 14 10.96 1.13 -13.83
N CYS A 15 11.99 1.84 -13.34
CA CYS A 15 12.92 1.31 -12.35
C CYS A 15 12.22 1.04 -11.01
N THR A 16 11.47 2.01 -10.48
CA THR A 16 10.69 1.82 -9.24
C THR A 16 9.77 0.61 -9.34
N ARG A 17 9.07 0.46 -10.47
CA ARG A 17 8.23 -0.70 -10.74
C ARG A 17 9.03 -2.00 -10.82
N LEU A 18 10.19 -2.00 -11.47
CA LEU A 18 11.05 -3.18 -11.49
C LEU A 18 11.49 -3.58 -10.08
N ASP A 19 11.92 -2.62 -9.26
CA ASP A 19 12.38 -2.88 -7.90
C ASP A 19 11.26 -3.46 -7.04
N HIS A 20 10.03 -2.92 -7.12
CA HIS A 20 8.86 -3.48 -6.44
C HIS A 20 8.56 -4.90 -6.92
N GLN A 21 8.56 -5.16 -8.23
CA GLN A 21 8.27 -6.48 -8.79
C GLN A 21 9.35 -7.51 -8.45
N LEU A 22 10.62 -7.12 -8.41
CA LEU A 22 11.71 -7.96 -7.93
C LEU A 22 11.54 -8.24 -6.43
N ASN A 23 11.22 -7.22 -5.63
CA ASN A 23 11.01 -7.41 -4.20
C ASN A 23 9.85 -8.38 -3.90
N ILE A 24 8.72 -8.27 -4.61
CA ILE A 24 7.63 -9.25 -4.51
C ILE A 24 8.17 -10.66 -4.80
N LYS A 25 8.86 -10.83 -5.93
CA LYS A 25 9.35 -12.13 -6.39
C LYS A 25 10.32 -12.75 -5.38
N TYR A 26 11.33 -12.00 -4.94
CA TYR A 26 12.43 -12.53 -4.13
C TYR A 26 12.10 -12.56 -2.64
N LYS A 27 11.40 -11.56 -2.09
CA LYS A 27 11.00 -11.58 -0.67
C LYS A 27 10.13 -12.80 -0.37
N TYR A 28 9.17 -13.12 -1.23
CA TYR A 28 8.36 -14.33 -1.11
C TYR A 28 9.19 -15.60 -1.29
N ASN A 29 10.03 -15.67 -2.31
CA ASN A 29 10.82 -16.86 -2.63
C ASN A 29 11.85 -17.19 -1.53
N ILE A 30 12.59 -16.19 -1.04
CA ILE A 30 13.57 -16.33 0.03
C ILE A 30 12.89 -16.77 1.32
N HIS A 31 11.81 -16.09 1.72
CA HIS A 31 11.11 -16.43 2.96
C HIS A 31 10.49 -17.83 2.90
N THR A 32 9.84 -18.19 1.79
CA THR A 32 9.28 -19.54 1.58
C THR A 32 10.38 -20.60 1.64
N LYS A 33 11.53 -20.35 0.99
CA LYS A 33 12.68 -21.27 1.04
C LYS A 33 13.25 -21.41 2.44
N VAL A 34 13.38 -20.31 3.19
CA VAL A 34 13.86 -20.35 4.57
C VAL A 34 12.93 -21.18 5.45
N ILE A 35 11.61 -20.95 5.39
CA ILE A 35 10.64 -21.78 6.11
C ILE A 35 10.75 -23.25 5.72
N LEU A 36 10.85 -23.56 4.42
CA LEU A 36 10.99 -24.95 3.97
C LEU A 36 12.29 -25.58 4.49
N LEU A 37 13.39 -24.85 4.47
CA LEU A 37 14.69 -25.30 4.96
C LEU A 37 14.68 -25.49 6.48
N GLU A 38 14.10 -24.59 7.26
CA GLU A 38 13.96 -24.76 8.72
C GLU A 38 13.19 -26.05 9.09
N ASN A 39 12.32 -26.53 8.20
CA ASN A 39 11.61 -27.80 8.34
C ASN A 39 12.42 -29.02 7.82
N GLU A 40 13.55 -28.81 7.15
CA GLU A 40 14.50 -29.87 6.77
C GLU A 40 15.45 -30.21 7.94
N ALA A 41 15.77 -31.49 8.10
CA ALA A 41 16.59 -31.98 9.21
C ALA A 41 18.00 -31.36 9.27
N ASP A 42 18.57 -30.96 8.12
CA ASP A 42 19.92 -30.41 8.01
C ASP A 42 20.02 -28.94 8.44
N PHE A 43 18.89 -28.23 8.53
CA PHE A 43 18.82 -26.81 8.92
C PHE A 43 18.00 -26.57 10.19
N ALA A 44 17.50 -27.62 10.83
CA ALA A 44 16.83 -27.54 12.12
C ALA A 44 17.75 -26.91 13.18
N GLY A 45 17.36 -25.74 13.69
CA GLY A 45 18.12 -25.00 14.70
C GLY A 45 19.13 -23.98 14.17
N VAL A 46 19.14 -23.70 12.86
CA VAL A 46 19.83 -22.54 12.27
C VAL A 46 19.01 -21.28 12.57
N GLU A 47 19.65 -20.18 13.00
CA GLU A 47 18.95 -18.91 13.20
C GLU A 47 18.39 -18.39 11.86
N TYR A 48 17.21 -17.75 11.90
CA TYR A 48 16.53 -17.26 10.69
C TYR A 48 17.45 -16.43 9.77
N MET A 49 18.28 -15.55 10.35
CA MET A 49 19.21 -14.71 9.57
C MET A 49 20.33 -15.52 8.91
N ASP A 50 20.81 -16.58 9.56
CA ASP A 50 21.83 -17.47 8.98
C ASP A 50 21.24 -18.34 7.85
N ALA A 51 19.97 -18.75 7.98
CA ALA A 51 19.25 -19.46 6.92
C ALA A 51 19.04 -18.55 5.69
N VAL A 52 18.65 -17.29 5.91
CA VAL A 52 18.53 -16.28 4.85
C VAL A 52 19.86 -16.09 4.11
N VAL A 53 20.97 -15.89 4.82
CA VAL A 53 22.30 -15.70 4.21
C VAL A 53 22.69 -16.88 3.32
N LYS A 54 22.50 -18.12 3.79
CA LYS A 54 22.80 -19.33 3.01
C LYS A 54 21.95 -19.47 1.75
N VAL A 55 20.66 -19.11 1.80
CA VAL A 55 19.78 -19.12 0.62
C VAL A 55 20.26 -18.10 -0.41
N ILE A 56 20.57 -16.88 0.03
CA ILE A 56 21.07 -15.80 -0.85
C ILE A 56 22.40 -16.21 -1.50
N GLU A 57 23.34 -16.78 -0.74
CA GLU A 57 24.62 -17.26 -1.26
C GLU A 57 24.42 -18.34 -2.34
N LYS A 58 23.56 -19.33 -2.07
CA LYS A 58 23.26 -20.40 -3.02
C LYS A 58 22.57 -19.87 -4.29
N GLU A 59 21.64 -18.92 -4.16
CA GLU A 59 21.00 -18.29 -5.32
C GLU A 59 21.97 -17.45 -6.13
N LYS A 60 22.91 -16.77 -5.48
CA LYS A 60 24.00 -16.04 -6.14
C LYS A 60 24.91 -16.99 -6.92
N GLU A 61 25.29 -18.13 -6.33
CA GLU A 61 26.10 -19.16 -7.01
C GLU A 61 25.39 -19.79 -8.21
N LEU A 62 24.08 -20.02 -8.10
CA LEU A 62 23.26 -20.59 -9.17
C LEU A 62 22.85 -19.56 -10.24
N GLY A 63 23.20 -18.28 -10.08
CA GLY A 63 22.75 -17.21 -10.97
C GLY A 63 21.23 -16.98 -10.93
N VAL A 64 20.56 -17.38 -9.86
CA VAL A 64 19.11 -17.20 -9.67
C VAL A 64 18.77 -15.74 -9.35
N LEU A 65 19.74 -14.98 -8.81
CA LEU A 65 19.68 -13.51 -8.74
C LEU A 65 20.02 -12.82 -10.08
N SER A 66 20.10 -13.57 -11.19
CA SER A 66 20.39 -13.01 -12.52
C SER A 66 19.41 -11.92 -12.93
N GLU A 67 18.18 -11.89 -12.42
CA GLU A 67 17.24 -10.82 -12.77
C GLU A 67 17.56 -9.50 -12.02
N TYR A 68 18.28 -9.54 -10.91
CA TYR A 68 18.92 -8.33 -10.35
C TYR A 68 20.16 -7.95 -11.16
N ASP A 69 21.04 -8.91 -11.47
CA ASP A 69 22.27 -8.61 -12.22
C ASP A 69 21.97 -8.07 -13.64
N VAL A 70 20.99 -8.67 -14.32
CA VAL A 70 20.51 -8.24 -15.65
C VAL A 70 19.79 -6.89 -15.57
N SER A 71 19.11 -6.58 -14.45
CA SER A 71 18.47 -5.28 -14.30
C SER A 71 19.50 -4.16 -14.17
N GLU A 72 20.59 -4.37 -13.42
CA GLU A 72 21.70 -3.41 -13.31
C GLU A 72 22.34 -3.10 -14.67
N GLU A 73 22.64 -4.13 -15.47
CA GLU A 73 23.18 -3.94 -16.82
C GLU A 73 22.21 -3.16 -17.72
N LEU A 74 20.91 -3.48 -17.65
CA LEU A 74 19.88 -2.78 -18.40
C LEU A 74 19.66 -1.34 -17.92
N TYR A 75 19.82 -1.08 -16.61
CA TYR A 75 19.77 0.27 -16.04
C TYR A 75 20.88 1.14 -16.60
N GLU A 76 22.13 0.67 -16.58
CA GLU A 76 23.26 1.41 -17.14
C GLU A 76 23.13 1.62 -18.65
N ALA A 77 22.61 0.62 -19.37
CA ALA A 77 22.29 0.74 -20.79
C ALA A 77 21.18 1.79 -21.04
N CYS A 78 20.14 1.86 -20.19
CA CYS A 78 19.07 2.85 -20.30
C CYS A 78 19.53 4.27 -19.95
N LYS A 79 20.37 4.43 -18.92
CA LYS A 79 21.02 5.71 -18.56
C LYS A 79 21.88 6.23 -19.71
N SER A 80 22.61 5.32 -20.36
CA SER A 80 23.44 5.61 -21.55
C SER A 80 22.62 5.78 -22.84
N LYS A 81 21.28 5.71 -22.77
CA LYS A 81 20.35 5.81 -23.92
C LYS A 81 20.71 4.83 -25.05
N ARG A 82 21.21 3.64 -24.70
CA ARG A 82 21.54 2.59 -25.68
C ARG A 82 20.27 2.17 -26.44
N PRO A 83 20.32 2.09 -27.79
CA PRO A 83 19.16 1.70 -28.58
C PRO A 83 18.57 0.35 -28.11
N GLY A 84 17.26 0.31 -27.87
CA GLY A 84 16.54 -0.90 -27.47
C GLY A 84 16.60 -1.26 -25.98
N ALA A 85 17.48 -0.65 -25.18
CA ALA A 85 17.62 -0.98 -23.76
C ALA A 85 16.31 -0.77 -22.98
N TYR A 86 15.65 0.37 -23.18
CA TYR A 86 14.36 0.66 -22.55
C TYR A 86 13.29 -0.38 -22.91
N GLN A 87 13.26 -0.85 -24.16
CA GLN A 87 12.29 -1.86 -24.59
C GLN A 87 12.57 -3.23 -23.95
N LEU A 88 13.84 -3.58 -23.77
CA LEU A 88 14.23 -4.81 -23.07
C LEU A 88 13.85 -4.73 -21.59
N LEU A 89 14.09 -3.59 -20.95
CA LEU A 89 13.69 -3.35 -19.56
C LEU A 89 12.17 -3.48 -19.38
N VAL A 90 11.37 -2.88 -20.28
CA VAL A 90 9.91 -3.04 -20.27
C VAL A 90 9.49 -4.51 -20.43
N LYS A 91 10.15 -5.28 -21.33
CA LYS A 91 9.85 -6.70 -21.51
C LYS A 91 10.16 -7.52 -20.27
N MET A 92 11.27 -7.22 -19.61
CA MET A 92 11.69 -7.87 -18.38
C MET A 92 10.71 -7.60 -17.24
N VAL A 93 10.36 -6.33 -17.02
CA VAL A 93 9.36 -5.93 -16.02
C VAL A 93 8.04 -6.66 -16.23
N ARG A 94 7.53 -6.70 -17.47
CA ARG A 94 6.29 -7.45 -17.80
C ARG A 94 6.40 -8.94 -17.53
N LYS A 95 7.56 -9.56 -17.80
CA LYS A 95 7.77 -10.97 -17.51
C LYS A 95 7.68 -11.22 -16.00
N ILE A 96 8.36 -10.40 -15.20
CA ILE A 96 8.36 -10.52 -13.73
C ILE A 96 6.96 -10.28 -13.16
N GLU A 97 6.22 -9.29 -13.68
CA GLU A 97 4.82 -9.06 -13.28
C GLU A 97 3.94 -10.28 -13.55
N ASN A 98 4.11 -10.92 -14.70
CA ASN A 98 3.35 -12.10 -15.08
C ASN A 98 3.72 -13.31 -14.20
N ASP A 99 4.99 -13.44 -13.79
CA ASP A 99 5.42 -14.42 -12.80
C ASP A 99 4.76 -14.12 -11.44
N ASN A 100 4.71 -12.85 -11.04
CA ASN A 100 4.12 -12.40 -9.77
C ASN A 100 2.59 -12.60 -9.69
N GLU A 101 1.87 -12.67 -10.81
CA GLU A 101 0.45 -13.07 -10.81
C GLU A 101 0.27 -14.54 -10.36
N THR A 102 1.23 -15.39 -10.67
CA THR A 102 1.24 -16.78 -10.18
C THR A 102 1.50 -16.79 -8.67
N THR A 103 2.48 -16.01 -8.22
CA THR A 103 2.78 -15.81 -6.78
C THR A 103 1.54 -15.33 -6.01
N LEU A 104 0.81 -14.34 -6.54
CA LEU A 104 -0.42 -13.84 -5.92
C LEU A 104 -1.47 -14.95 -5.75
N THR A 105 -1.64 -15.79 -6.77
CA THR A 105 -2.58 -16.92 -6.71
C THR A 105 -2.17 -17.96 -5.65
N MET A 106 -0.88 -18.26 -5.57
CA MET A 106 -0.33 -19.15 -4.54
C MET A 106 -0.52 -18.59 -3.14
N LEU A 107 -0.24 -17.30 -2.94
CA LEU A 107 -0.43 -16.60 -1.69
C LEU A 107 -1.88 -16.64 -1.22
N LYS A 108 -2.85 -16.33 -2.10
CA LYS A 108 -4.28 -16.43 -1.78
C LYS A 108 -4.67 -17.84 -1.34
N THR A 109 -4.17 -18.86 -2.04
CA THR A 109 -4.45 -20.27 -1.72
C THR A 109 -3.86 -20.67 -0.37
N ALA A 110 -2.60 -20.30 -0.10
CA ALA A 110 -1.91 -20.61 1.15
C ALA A 110 -2.51 -19.85 2.34
N ALA A 111 -2.93 -18.60 2.14
CA ALA A 111 -3.64 -17.79 3.13
C ALA A 111 -4.96 -18.46 3.54
N MET A 112 -5.75 -18.95 2.58
CA MET A 112 -6.97 -19.73 2.84
C MET A 112 -6.70 -21.06 3.55
N ALA A 113 -5.51 -21.64 3.35
CA ALA A 113 -5.07 -22.85 4.04
C ALA A 113 -4.54 -22.57 5.47
N GLY A 114 -4.57 -21.33 5.94
CA GLY A 114 -4.18 -20.93 7.30
C GLY A 114 -2.74 -20.42 7.44
N SER A 115 -2.05 -20.08 6.34
CA SER A 115 -0.71 -19.49 6.41
C SER A 115 -0.77 -18.00 6.78
N GLU A 116 -0.38 -17.67 8.01
CA GLU A 116 -0.26 -16.27 8.47
C GLU A 116 0.77 -15.48 7.65
N ALA A 117 1.93 -16.07 7.36
CA ALA A 117 2.94 -15.45 6.50
C ALA A 117 2.37 -15.05 5.12
N SER A 118 1.48 -15.87 4.54
CA SER A 118 0.86 -15.55 3.26
C SER A 118 -0.02 -14.30 3.32
N TRP A 119 -0.65 -14.02 4.46
CA TRP A 119 -1.39 -12.77 4.67
C TRP A 119 -0.47 -11.55 4.70
N GLU A 120 0.67 -11.64 5.39
CA GLU A 120 1.68 -10.57 5.40
C GLU A 120 2.21 -10.28 3.98
N PHE A 121 2.45 -11.33 3.19
CA PHE A 121 2.87 -11.15 1.80
C PHE A 121 1.78 -10.59 0.89
N LEU A 122 0.51 -10.94 1.10
CA LEU A 122 -0.60 -10.33 0.35
C LEU A 122 -0.68 -8.82 0.63
N GLN A 123 -0.52 -8.40 1.89
CA GLN A 123 -0.46 -6.99 2.24
C GLN A 123 0.71 -6.29 1.55
N TYR A 124 1.90 -6.87 1.65
CA TYR A 124 3.10 -6.33 0.98
C TYR A 124 2.94 -6.25 -0.54
N PHE A 125 2.30 -7.25 -1.16
CA PHE A 125 1.99 -7.23 -2.59
C PHE A 125 1.06 -6.06 -2.94
N ALA A 126 0.02 -5.82 -2.13
CA ALA A 126 -0.92 -4.73 -2.33
C ALA A 126 -0.25 -3.35 -2.19
N GLU A 127 0.64 -3.18 -1.21
CA GLU A 127 1.45 -1.97 -1.04
C GLU A 127 2.33 -1.69 -2.26
N CYS A 128 3.04 -2.70 -2.76
CA CYS A 128 3.84 -2.56 -3.97
C CYS A 128 2.98 -2.14 -5.18
N CYS A 129 1.78 -2.72 -5.34
CA CYS A 129 0.85 -2.33 -6.40
C CYS A 129 0.30 -0.91 -6.20
N TRP A 130 0.07 -0.51 -4.95
CA TRP A 130 -0.36 0.83 -4.58
C TRP A 130 0.70 1.87 -4.98
N ASP A 131 1.96 1.65 -4.62
CA ASP A 131 3.06 2.57 -4.93
C ASP A 131 3.32 2.67 -6.44
N GLU A 132 3.01 1.61 -7.19
CA GLU A 132 3.02 1.62 -8.65
C GLU A 132 1.81 2.34 -9.28
N LEU A 133 0.84 2.75 -8.47
CA LEU A 133 -0.45 3.33 -8.87
C LEU A 133 -1.30 2.35 -9.69
N ASP A 134 -1.19 1.04 -9.43
CA ASP A 134 -1.97 -0.02 -10.08
C ASP A 134 -3.24 -0.35 -9.27
N ALA A 135 -4.22 0.55 -9.35
CA ALA A 135 -5.48 0.43 -8.62
C ALA A 135 -6.22 -0.91 -8.86
N ALA A 136 -6.11 -1.48 -10.07
CA ALA A 136 -6.78 -2.73 -10.39
C ALA A 136 -6.20 -3.92 -9.63
N LYS A 137 -4.86 -4.02 -9.57
CA LYS A 137 -4.18 -5.06 -8.79
C LYS A 137 -4.36 -4.85 -7.29
N THR A 138 -4.28 -3.61 -6.80
CA THR A 138 -4.52 -3.31 -5.39
C THR A 138 -5.94 -3.67 -4.95
N LEU A 139 -6.96 -3.30 -5.73
CA LEU A 139 -8.34 -3.70 -5.47
C LEU A 139 -8.52 -5.22 -5.53
N ASN A 140 -7.82 -5.93 -6.41
CA ASN A 140 -7.89 -7.39 -6.48
C ASN A 140 -7.43 -8.08 -5.19
N VAL A 141 -6.43 -7.51 -4.51
CA VAL A 141 -5.97 -8.03 -3.21
C VAL A 141 -6.94 -7.66 -2.11
N TYR A 142 -7.33 -6.38 -1.98
CA TYR A 142 -8.23 -5.95 -0.91
C TYR A 142 -9.65 -6.52 -1.04
N GLN A 143 -10.13 -6.77 -2.25
CA GLN A 143 -11.38 -7.48 -2.48
C GLN A 143 -11.31 -8.92 -1.94
N PHE A 144 -10.17 -9.60 -2.14
CA PHE A 144 -9.95 -10.93 -1.58
C PHE A 144 -9.87 -10.88 -0.05
N GLU A 145 -9.14 -9.91 0.53
CA GLU A 145 -9.11 -9.68 1.98
C GLU A 145 -10.53 -9.48 2.54
N LEU A 146 -11.35 -8.66 1.88
CA LEU A 146 -12.73 -8.41 2.27
C LEU A 146 -13.59 -9.68 2.22
N GLU A 147 -13.44 -10.50 1.19
CA GLU A 147 -14.14 -11.78 1.04
C GLU A 147 -13.77 -12.79 2.12
N GLN A 148 -12.53 -12.73 2.64
CA GLN A 148 -12.07 -13.57 3.75
C GLN A 148 -12.35 -12.94 5.12
N GLY A 149 -12.99 -11.77 5.19
CA GLY A 149 -13.37 -11.12 6.44
C GLY A 149 -12.21 -10.45 7.17
N VAL A 150 -11.13 -10.09 6.46
CA VAL A 150 -10.02 -9.32 7.03
C VAL A 150 -10.51 -7.91 7.39
N GLU A 151 -10.28 -7.53 8.65
CA GLU A 151 -10.66 -6.21 9.17
C GLU A 151 -9.96 -5.07 8.41
N GLY A 152 -10.67 -3.96 8.22
CA GLY A 152 -10.14 -2.78 7.52
C GLY A 152 -10.02 -2.92 6.00
N ALA A 153 -10.23 -4.10 5.40
CA ALA A 153 -10.13 -4.30 3.96
C ALA A 153 -11.04 -3.35 3.17
N ARG A 154 -12.25 -3.08 3.67
CA ARG A 154 -13.20 -2.15 3.04
C ARG A 154 -12.73 -0.69 3.11
N VAL A 155 -12.07 -0.28 4.21
CA VAL A 155 -11.44 1.03 4.31
C VAL A 155 -10.31 1.16 3.29
N LYS A 156 -9.43 0.15 3.21
CA LYS A 156 -8.35 0.12 2.21
C LYS A 156 -8.87 0.22 0.78
N MET A 157 -9.97 -0.46 0.43
CA MET A 157 -10.63 -0.29 -0.87
C MET A 157 -11.14 1.13 -1.09
N GLY A 158 -11.72 1.75 -0.05
CA GLY A 158 -12.12 3.16 -0.08
C GLY A 158 -10.96 4.08 -0.41
N MET A 159 -9.79 3.84 0.18
CA MET A 159 -8.57 4.61 -0.11
C MET A 159 -8.15 4.46 -1.57
N VAL A 160 -8.25 3.26 -2.16
CA VAL A 160 -7.93 3.08 -3.59
C VAL A 160 -8.83 3.94 -4.47
N TYR A 161 -10.13 3.97 -4.18
CA TYR A 161 -11.06 4.83 -4.91
C TYR A 161 -10.75 6.31 -4.71
N ASP A 162 -10.42 6.72 -3.49
CA ASP A 162 -10.18 8.11 -3.13
C ASP A 162 -8.88 8.67 -3.75
N GLU A 163 -7.77 7.95 -3.55
CA GLU A 163 -6.42 8.45 -3.83
C GLU A 163 -5.90 8.05 -5.22
N LEU A 164 -6.21 6.84 -5.69
CA LEU A 164 -5.68 6.34 -6.98
C LEU A 164 -6.62 6.57 -8.15
N LEU A 165 -7.94 6.49 -7.90
CA LEU A 165 -8.97 6.63 -8.93
C LEU A 165 -9.68 7.99 -8.91
N GLU A 166 -9.48 8.80 -7.86
CA GLU A 166 -10.19 10.08 -7.65
C GLU A 166 -11.73 9.92 -7.72
N ASP A 167 -12.25 8.74 -7.36
CA ASP A 167 -13.68 8.43 -7.28
C ASP A 167 -14.18 8.55 -5.84
N HIS A 168 -14.32 9.80 -5.39
CA HIS A 168 -14.79 10.14 -4.06
C HIS A 168 -16.20 9.59 -3.76
N MET A 169 -17.03 9.35 -4.78
CA MET A 169 -18.37 8.76 -4.59
C MET A 169 -18.26 7.29 -4.16
N GLN A 170 -17.41 6.51 -4.82
CA GLN A 170 -17.15 5.13 -4.44
C GLN A 170 -16.39 5.04 -3.12
N ALA A 171 -15.41 5.92 -2.89
CA ALA A 171 -14.70 6.00 -1.61
C ALA A 171 -15.68 6.24 -0.44
N ALA A 172 -16.55 7.24 -0.55
CA ALA A 172 -17.58 7.53 0.46
C ALA A 172 -18.54 6.34 0.65
N HIS A 173 -18.84 5.59 -0.41
CA HIS A 173 -19.65 4.37 -0.29
C HIS A 173 -18.93 3.30 0.52
N CYS A 174 -17.66 3.02 0.21
CA CYS A 174 -16.82 2.07 0.94
C CYS A 174 -16.69 2.44 2.42
N TYR A 175 -16.34 3.69 2.73
CA TYR A 175 -16.16 4.13 4.12
C TYR A 175 -17.46 4.10 4.92
N ARG A 176 -18.60 4.50 4.33
CA ARG A 176 -19.90 4.40 5.00
C ARG A 176 -20.25 2.96 5.35
N LEU A 177 -19.99 2.05 4.43
CA LEU A 177 -20.24 0.64 4.64
C LEU A 177 -19.28 0.04 5.70
N ALA A 178 -18.01 0.42 5.69
CA ALA A 178 -17.04 -0.02 6.71
C ALA A 178 -17.46 0.45 8.12
N PHE A 179 -17.91 1.70 8.25
CA PHE A 179 -18.44 2.23 9.50
C PHE A 179 -19.67 1.46 9.99
N GLN A 180 -20.57 1.07 9.07
CA GLN A 180 -21.75 0.25 9.40
C GLN A 180 -21.39 -1.16 9.86
N GLU A 181 -20.24 -1.68 9.43
CA GLU A 181 -19.69 -2.97 9.84
C GLU A 181 -18.89 -2.91 11.15
N GLY A 182 -18.73 -1.72 11.73
CA GLY A 182 -18.08 -1.51 13.02
C GLY A 182 -16.67 -0.94 12.96
N ASP A 183 -16.15 -0.64 11.76
CA ASP A 183 -14.87 0.05 11.61
C ASP A 183 -15.04 1.56 11.86
N GLU A 184 -14.88 1.96 13.12
CA GLU A 184 -15.06 3.35 13.56
C GLU A 184 -14.07 4.31 12.89
N SER A 185 -12.90 3.81 12.42
CA SER A 185 -11.89 4.63 11.72
C SER A 185 -12.40 5.14 10.38
N ALA A 186 -13.35 4.43 9.77
CA ALA A 186 -13.96 4.82 8.51
C ALA A 186 -14.74 6.14 8.59
N ALA A 187 -15.18 6.56 9.79
CA ALA A 187 -15.86 7.85 9.97
C ALA A 187 -14.97 9.03 9.60
N TYR A 188 -13.67 8.98 9.94
CA TYR A 188 -12.71 10.01 9.58
C TYR A 188 -12.54 10.10 8.06
N ASN A 189 -12.26 8.96 7.42
CA ASN A 189 -12.06 8.91 5.96
C ASN A 189 -13.31 9.35 5.20
N LEU A 190 -14.50 8.97 5.68
CA LEU A 190 -15.77 9.41 5.11
C LEU A 190 -15.96 10.94 5.24
N ALA A 191 -15.66 11.51 6.40
CA ALA A 191 -15.72 12.95 6.63
C ALA A 191 -14.76 13.71 5.71
N PHE A 192 -13.51 13.22 5.62
CA PHE A 192 -12.48 13.76 4.74
C PHE A 192 -12.93 13.70 3.29
N THR A 193 -13.47 12.57 2.82
CA THR A 193 -13.99 12.41 1.46
C THR A 193 -15.06 13.45 1.14
N TYR A 194 -16.04 13.66 2.03
CA TYR A 194 -17.10 14.67 1.81
C TYR A 194 -16.57 16.10 1.69
N ARG A 195 -15.43 16.42 2.29
CA ARG A 195 -14.78 17.74 2.16
C ARG A 195 -14.38 18.04 0.71
N TYR A 196 -14.05 17.01 -0.08
CA TYR A 196 -13.54 17.16 -1.46
C TYR A 196 -14.58 16.87 -2.55
N MET A 197 -15.72 16.26 -2.23
CA MET A 197 -16.74 15.91 -3.21
C MET A 197 -17.44 17.13 -3.83
N LYS A 198 -18.24 17.85 -3.02
CA LYS A 198 -18.96 19.05 -3.45
C LYS A 198 -19.00 20.06 -2.31
N PRO A 199 -18.99 21.37 -2.60
CA PRO A 199 -19.13 22.39 -1.56
C PRO A 199 -20.40 22.24 -0.70
N GLN A 200 -21.48 21.66 -1.25
CA GLN A 200 -22.72 21.41 -0.50
C GLN A 200 -22.58 20.28 0.53
N ASP A 201 -21.58 19.41 0.38
CA ASP A 201 -21.35 18.26 1.25
C ASP A 201 -20.50 18.62 2.49
N LEU A 202 -20.06 19.88 2.64
CA LEU A 202 -19.31 20.33 3.82
C LEU A 202 -20.09 20.13 5.13
N LEU A 203 -21.42 20.24 5.10
CA LEU A 203 -22.26 19.93 6.27
C LEU A 203 -22.26 18.43 6.60
N LEU A 204 -22.11 17.56 5.60
CA LEU A 204 -21.92 16.12 5.82
C LEU A 204 -20.53 15.84 6.37
N ALA A 205 -19.49 16.49 5.84
CA ALA A 205 -18.13 16.40 6.38
C ALA A 205 -18.10 16.78 7.86
N GLU A 206 -18.69 17.93 8.23
CA GLU A 206 -18.81 18.38 9.63
C GLU A 206 -19.47 17.32 10.52
N LYS A 207 -20.64 16.80 10.11
CA LYS A 207 -21.36 15.76 10.87
C LYS A 207 -20.52 14.50 11.04
N TRP A 208 -19.82 14.05 10.01
CA TRP A 208 -19.00 12.84 10.07
C TRP A 208 -17.72 13.05 10.87
N PHE A 209 -17.12 14.24 10.85
CA PHE A 209 -16.02 14.58 11.76
C PHE A 209 -16.49 14.58 13.22
N GLU A 210 -17.68 15.10 13.53
CA GLU A 210 -18.24 15.01 14.88
C GLU A 210 -18.49 13.56 15.33
N VAL A 211 -18.94 12.70 14.41
CA VAL A 211 -19.07 11.26 14.68
C VAL A 211 -17.70 10.65 14.95
N SER A 212 -16.72 10.94 14.09
CA SER A 212 -15.36 10.45 14.25
C SER A 212 -14.76 10.89 15.59
N ILE A 213 -14.85 12.16 15.99
CA ILE A 213 -14.33 12.65 17.28
C ILE A 213 -14.95 11.92 18.49
N LYS A 214 -16.25 11.56 18.40
CA LYS A 214 -16.96 10.86 19.48
C LYS A 214 -16.57 9.40 19.59
N ARG A 215 -16.30 8.76 18.44
CA ARG A 215 -16.09 7.32 18.31
C ARG A 215 -14.62 6.96 18.37
N ASP A 216 -13.85 7.73 17.64
CA ASP A 216 -12.43 7.58 17.44
C ASP A 216 -11.73 8.75 18.11
N LYS A 217 -10.97 8.46 19.17
CA LYS A 217 -10.31 9.49 20.00
C LYS A 217 -9.12 10.14 19.28
N TYR A 218 -9.10 10.14 17.96
CA TYR A 218 -8.00 10.72 17.21
C TYR A 218 -8.08 12.25 17.20
N PRO A 219 -7.00 12.94 17.63
CA PRO A 219 -6.93 14.38 17.52
C PRO A 219 -6.95 14.88 16.06
N HIS A 220 -6.66 14.00 15.08
CA HIS A 220 -6.72 14.32 13.65
C HIS A 220 -8.11 14.78 13.20
N SER A 221 -9.18 14.10 13.59
CA SER A 221 -10.56 14.49 13.24
C SER A 221 -10.94 15.86 13.82
N LEU A 222 -10.47 16.16 15.04
CA LEU A 222 -10.66 17.46 15.68
C LEU A 222 -9.91 18.56 14.94
N ARG A 223 -8.69 18.28 14.50
CA ARG A 223 -7.88 19.20 13.70
C ARG A 223 -8.54 19.49 12.35
N GLU A 224 -8.93 18.47 11.61
CA GLU A 224 -9.59 18.60 10.31
C GLU A 224 -10.93 19.36 10.41
N LEU A 225 -11.73 19.10 11.45
CA LEU A 225 -12.93 19.88 11.72
C LEU A 225 -12.60 21.35 12.01
N GLY A 226 -11.52 21.60 12.75
CA GLY A 226 -11.04 22.95 13.01
C GLY A 226 -10.62 23.68 11.72
N GLU A 227 -9.92 23.00 10.81
CA GLU A 227 -9.57 23.54 9.49
C GLU A 227 -10.82 23.84 8.64
N LEU A 228 -11.81 22.95 8.68
CA LEU A 228 -13.10 23.18 8.03
C LEU A 228 -13.81 24.42 8.60
N TYR A 229 -13.74 24.66 9.90
CA TYR A 229 -14.33 25.85 10.55
C TYR A 229 -13.60 27.14 10.21
N VAL A 230 -12.26 27.10 10.14
CA VAL A 230 -11.47 28.22 9.62
C VAL A 230 -11.89 28.57 8.19
N ALA A 231 -12.15 27.57 7.36
CA ALA A 231 -12.62 27.79 5.99
C ALA A 231 -14.09 28.23 5.88
N THR A 232 -14.91 28.10 6.94
CA THR A 232 -16.38 28.31 6.89
C THR A 232 -16.86 29.44 7.81
N ASP A 233 -16.17 30.58 7.82
CA ASP A 233 -16.49 31.79 8.61
C ASP A 233 -16.55 31.58 10.15
N ARG A 234 -15.99 30.48 10.66
CA ARG A 234 -15.92 30.10 12.08
C ARG A 234 -14.48 30.06 12.60
N GLU A 235 -13.67 31.02 12.18
CA GLU A 235 -12.22 31.04 12.35
C GLU A 235 -11.76 30.87 13.80
N GLN A 236 -12.29 31.65 14.74
CA GLN A 236 -11.86 31.59 16.15
C GLN A 236 -12.11 30.20 16.77
N MET A 237 -13.25 29.59 16.44
CA MET A 237 -13.59 28.25 16.92
C MET A 237 -12.69 27.19 16.28
N GLY A 238 -12.44 27.31 14.98
CA GLY A 238 -11.55 26.42 14.25
C GLY A 238 -10.11 26.45 14.77
N LEU A 239 -9.54 27.64 15.00
CA LEU A 239 -8.20 27.79 15.56
C LEU A 239 -8.08 27.20 16.98
N LEU A 240 -9.13 27.32 17.80
CA LEU A 240 -9.16 26.70 19.13
C LEU A 240 -9.15 25.16 19.02
N MET A 241 -9.93 24.59 18.11
CA MET A 241 -9.97 23.14 17.87
C MET A 241 -8.63 22.61 17.38
N ILE A 242 -7.99 23.29 16.41
CA ILE A 242 -6.66 22.93 15.92
C ILE A 242 -5.64 22.94 17.06
N LYS A 243 -5.63 24.00 17.87
CA LYS A 243 -4.73 24.10 19.03
C LYS A 243 -4.96 22.96 20.04
N GLN A 244 -6.21 22.61 20.31
CA GLN A 244 -6.54 21.50 21.20
C GLN A 244 -6.07 20.15 20.64
N ALA A 245 -6.26 19.92 19.35
CA ALA A 245 -5.77 18.72 18.68
C ALA A 245 -4.23 18.62 18.75
N ASP A 246 -3.52 19.69 18.41
CA ASP A 246 -2.05 19.73 18.44
C ASP A 246 -1.50 19.48 19.86
N GLN A 247 -2.19 19.98 20.90
CA GLN A 247 -1.83 19.71 22.29
C GLN A 247 -2.02 18.23 22.67
N GLN A 248 -3.11 17.60 22.21
CA GLN A 248 -3.34 16.17 22.42
C GLN A 248 -2.29 15.33 21.72
N ILE A 249 -1.96 15.66 20.46
CA ILE A 249 -0.90 14.98 19.68
C ILE A 249 0.45 15.10 20.40
N ALA A 250 0.83 16.30 20.82
CA ALA A 250 2.10 16.52 21.51
C ALA A 250 2.20 15.72 22.81
N LYS A 251 1.08 15.60 23.55
CA LYS A 251 1.02 14.78 24.76
C LYS A 251 1.20 13.29 24.44
N MET A 252 0.50 12.77 23.43
CA MET A 252 0.63 11.37 23.01
C MET A 252 2.06 11.02 22.58
N LEU A 253 2.73 11.92 21.86
CA LEU A 253 4.14 11.74 21.45
C LEU A 253 5.13 11.79 22.62
N SER A 254 4.79 12.50 23.70
CA SER A 254 5.64 12.58 24.90
C SER A 254 5.50 11.38 25.86
N GLU A 255 4.47 10.57 25.67
CA GLU A 255 4.15 9.39 26.49
C GLU A 255 4.60 8.06 25.86
N GLN A 256 5.22 8.10 24.67
CA GLN A 256 5.85 6.97 23.97
C GLN A 256 7.36 6.92 24.21
#